data_AF-A0A0F7W081-F1
#
_entry.id   AF-A0A0F7W081-F1
#
_cell.length_a   1.000
_cell.length_b   1.000
_cell.length_c   1.000
_cell.angle_alpha   90.00
_cell.angle_beta   90.00
_cell.angle_gamma   90.00
#
_symmetry.space_group_name_H-M   'P 1'
#
loop_
_entity.id
_entity.type
_entity.pdbx_description
1 polymer ?
#
loop_
_entity_poly.entity_id
_entity_poly.type
_entity_poly.pdbx_seq_one_letter_code
_entity_poly.pdbx_strand_id
1 'polypeptide(L)'
;MQYCERHEMHNCADCAPRAPHSGAPTSEWDAWPAAAIIIHASGKAHLPGCGHIVPADIRPPVYGWVLNPSPGAWRRLAPSDPLHATQGNTGRAAVSRCQTCDATQ
;
A
#
# COMPACT_ATOMS: atom_id res chain seq x y z
N MET A 1 -23.47 22.59 -24.86
CA MET A 1 -24.69 21.86 -25.29
C MET A 1 -24.33 21.05 -26.53
N GLN A 2 -23.78 19.85 -26.37
CA GLN A 2 -23.35 19.01 -27.50
C GLN A 2 -24.50 18.08 -27.89
N TYR A 3 -25.02 18.25 -29.11
CA TYR A 3 -26.00 17.36 -29.74
C TYR A 3 -25.23 16.17 -30.34
N CYS A 4 -25.61 14.93 -29.99
CA CYS A 4 -24.98 13.74 -30.56
C CYS A 4 -25.82 13.23 -31.73
N GLU A 5 -25.35 13.47 -32.96
CA GLU A 5 -26.00 13.06 -34.22
C GLU A 5 -26.18 11.54 -34.36
N ARG A 6 -25.35 10.73 -33.69
CA ARG A 6 -25.47 9.25 -33.68
C ARG A 6 -26.74 8.76 -33.00
N HIS A 7 -27.19 9.47 -31.97
CA HIS A 7 -28.28 9.04 -31.08
C HIS A 7 -29.41 10.08 -31.01
N GLU A 8 -29.38 11.08 -31.91
CA GLU A 8 -30.36 12.16 -32.06
C GLU A 8 -30.81 12.79 -30.73
N MET A 9 -29.89 12.91 -29.77
CA MET A 9 -30.19 13.41 -28.43
C MET A 9 -29.12 14.36 -27.90
N HIS A 10 -29.57 15.30 -27.07
CA HIS A 10 -28.71 16.22 -26.36
C HIS A 10 -28.15 15.58 -25.08
N ASN A 11 -26.86 15.78 -24.81
CA ASN A 11 -26.17 15.27 -23.60
C ASN A 11 -26.12 13.73 -23.50
N CYS A 12 -25.81 13.05 -24.61
CA CYS A 12 -25.53 11.62 -24.57
C CYS A 12 -24.32 11.33 -23.66
N ALA A 13 -24.51 10.47 -22.65
CA ALA A 13 -23.47 10.09 -21.70
C ALA A 13 -22.27 9.37 -22.36
N ASP A 14 -22.49 8.74 -23.51
CA ASP A 14 -21.46 8.05 -24.30
C ASP A 14 -20.64 9.01 -25.17
N CYS A 15 -21.25 10.10 -25.65
CA CYS A 15 -20.60 11.11 -26.49
C CYS A 15 -19.98 12.26 -25.68
N ALA A 16 -20.11 12.27 -24.36
CA ALA A 16 -19.46 13.27 -23.52
C ALA A 16 -17.94 13.14 -23.67
N PRO A 17 -17.20 14.23 -23.89
CA PRO A 17 -15.74 14.16 -23.91
C PRO A 17 -15.30 13.61 -22.56
N ARG A 18 -14.75 12.39 -22.54
CA ARG A 18 -14.00 11.90 -21.39
C ARG A 18 -12.91 12.93 -21.15
N ALA A 19 -13.06 13.72 -20.08
CA ALA A 19 -11.96 14.50 -19.59
C ALA A 19 -10.77 13.54 -19.41
N PRO A 20 -9.57 13.90 -19.85
CA PRO A 20 -8.40 13.15 -19.41
C PRO A 20 -8.44 13.17 -17.89
N HIS A 21 -8.46 11.99 -17.29
CA HIS A 21 -8.50 11.78 -15.84
C HIS A 21 -7.15 12.25 -15.27
N SER A 22 -6.95 13.56 -15.22
CA SER A 22 -5.81 14.19 -14.57
C SER A 22 -5.98 14.07 -13.07
N GLY A 23 -5.19 13.20 -12.46
CA GLY A 23 -4.87 13.22 -11.04
C GLY A 23 -5.93 12.63 -10.11
N ALA A 24 -6.06 11.31 -10.09
CA ALA A 24 -6.51 10.66 -8.85
C ALA A 24 -5.51 11.02 -7.73
N PRO A 25 -5.93 11.15 -6.46
CA PRO A 25 -4.96 11.22 -5.38
C PRO A 25 -4.07 9.99 -5.51
N THR A 26 -2.76 10.17 -5.67
CA THR A 26 -1.82 9.07 -5.52
C THR A 26 -2.15 8.46 -4.18
N SER A 27 -2.66 7.22 -4.16
CA SER A 27 -2.84 6.50 -2.90
C SER A 27 -1.56 6.69 -2.12
N GLU A 28 -1.64 7.03 -0.84
CA GLU A 28 -0.44 7.33 -0.03
C GLU A 28 0.57 6.17 -0.03
N TRP A 29 0.07 4.98 -0.37
CA TRP A 29 0.79 3.75 -0.65
C TRP A 29 1.60 3.71 -1.97
N ASP A 30 1.33 4.57 -2.94
CA ASP A 30 2.04 4.67 -4.23
C ASP A 30 3.50 5.14 -4.04
N ALA A 31 3.74 5.92 -2.98
CA ALA A 31 5.09 6.29 -2.55
C ALA A 31 5.88 5.13 -1.93
N TRP A 32 5.22 4.00 -1.64
CA TRP A 32 5.84 2.82 -1.02
C TRP A 32 6.15 1.76 -2.07
N PRO A 33 7.37 1.17 -2.07
CA PRO A 33 7.65 0.01 -2.91
C PRO A 33 6.70 -1.12 -2.56
N ALA A 34 6.09 -1.78 -3.56
CA ALA A 34 5.15 -2.89 -3.33
C ALA A 34 5.76 -4.05 -2.50
N ALA A 35 7.08 -4.23 -2.59
CA ALA A 35 7.82 -5.23 -1.84
C ALA A 35 8.23 -4.77 -0.42
N ALA A 36 7.96 -3.52 -0.04
CA ALA A 36 8.31 -3.02 1.27
C ALA A 36 7.60 -3.80 2.38
N ILE A 37 8.26 -3.95 3.52
CA ILE A 37 7.67 -4.57 4.71
C ILE A 37 7.67 -3.54 5.83
N ILE A 38 6.49 -3.20 6.31
CA ILE A 38 6.28 -2.23 7.39
C ILE A 38 6.15 -3.00 8.70
N ILE A 39 6.88 -2.57 9.72
CA ILE A 39 6.98 -3.24 11.02
C ILE A 39 6.32 -2.34 12.07
N HIS A 40 5.23 -2.85 12.64
CA HIS A 40 4.50 -2.17 13.71
C HIS A 40 5.12 -2.44 15.08
N ALA A 41 4.91 -1.53 16.04
CA ALA A 41 5.36 -1.66 17.43
C ALA A 41 4.92 -2.98 18.11
N SER A 42 3.79 -3.57 17.69
CA SER A 42 3.31 -4.86 18.19
C SER A 42 4.10 -6.08 17.69
N GLY A 43 5.15 -5.89 16.88
CA GLY A 43 5.93 -6.98 16.29
C GLY A 43 5.25 -7.66 15.10
N LYS A 44 4.28 -6.99 14.48
CA LYS A 44 3.58 -7.47 13.27
C LYS A 44 4.12 -6.78 12.02
N ALA A 45 4.31 -7.56 10.96
CA ALA A 45 4.67 -7.09 9.63
C ALA A 45 3.43 -6.85 8.77
N HIS A 46 3.43 -5.76 8.02
CA HIS A 46 2.38 -5.34 7.10
C HIS A 46 2.98 -5.04 5.72
N LEU A 47 2.16 -5.17 4.68
CA LEU A 47 2.49 -4.77 3.32
C LEU A 47 1.80 -3.43 2.99
N PRO A 48 2.34 -2.66 2.03
CA PRO A 48 1.65 -1.49 1.50
C PRO A 48 0.23 -1.82 1.04
N GLY A 49 -0.73 -0.95 1.34
CA GLY A 49 -2.16 -1.18 1.07
C GLY A 49 -2.89 -1.96 2.16
N CYS A 50 -2.23 -2.29 3.28
CA CYS A 50 -2.90 -2.92 4.41
C CYS A 50 -3.93 -1.98 5.06
N GLY A 51 -5.20 -2.39 5.10
CA GLY A 51 -6.28 -1.62 5.75
C GLY A 51 -6.20 -1.55 7.29
N HIS A 52 -5.23 -2.22 7.93
CA HIS A 52 -5.06 -2.17 9.39
C HIS A 52 -4.12 -1.06 9.86
N ILE A 53 -3.39 -0.43 8.95
CA ILE A 53 -2.46 0.64 9.26
C ILE A 53 -2.76 1.83 8.35
N VAL A 54 -2.55 3.02 8.88
CA VAL A 54 -2.72 4.26 8.12
C VAL A 54 -1.35 4.67 7.60
N PRO A 55 -1.18 4.87 6.28
CA PRO A 55 0.13 5.18 5.70
C PRO A 55 0.72 6.49 6.26
N ALA A 56 -0.12 7.49 6.53
CA ALA A 56 0.29 8.75 7.17
C ALA A 56 0.87 8.57 8.59
N ASP A 57 0.53 7.49 9.30
CA ASP A 57 1.03 7.19 10.65
C ASP A 57 2.33 6.37 10.65
N ILE A 58 2.82 5.94 9.48
CA ILE A 58 4.06 5.15 9.36
C ILE A 58 5.27 6.06 9.58
N ARG A 59 5.59 6.29 10.84
CA ARG A 59 6.73 7.09 11.29
C ARG A 59 7.36 6.54 12.57
N PRO A 60 8.64 6.81 12.82
CA PRO A 60 9.25 6.53 14.12
C PRO A 60 8.58 7.36 15.23
N PRO A 61 8.61 6.88 16.49
CA PRO A 61 9.19 5.62 16.96
C PRO A 61 8.22 4.42 16.87
N VAL A 62 7.00 4.62 16.38
CA VAL A 62 5.97 3.58 16.38
C VAL A 62 6.27 2.54 15.31
N TYR A 63 6.67 2.97 14.12
CA TYR A 63 6.93 2.09 12.99
C TYR A 63 8.41 2.05 12.61
N GLY A 64 8.84 0.89 12.13
CA GLY A 64 10.03 0.72 11.32
C GLY A 64 9.63 0.07 9.98
N TRP A 65 10.54 0.02 9.02
CA TRP A 65 10.26 -0.62 7.73
C TRP A 65 11.54 -1.10 7.05
N VAL A 66 11.34 -1.94 6.04
CA VAL A 66 12.37 -2.43 5.12
C VAL A 66 11.87 -2.20 3.70
N LEU A 67 12.47 -1.26 2.97
CA LEU A 67 12.03 -0.91 1.60
C LEU A 67 12.42 -1.96 0.56
N ASN A 68 13.55 -2.63 0.76
CA ASN A 68 14.07 -3.64 -0.16
C ASN A 68 14.46 -4.92 0.61
N PRO A 69 13.47 -5.70 1.06
CA PRO A 69 13.74 -6.93 1.80
C PRO A 69 14.29 -8.02 0.87
N SER A 70 15.07 -8.94 1.43
CA SER A 70 15.56 -10.09 0.66
C SER A 70 14.40 -10.92 0.11
N PRO A 71 14.56 -11.56 -1.07
CA PRO A 71 13.54 -12.44 -1.62
C PRO A 71 13.06 -13.48 -0.60
N GLY A 72 11.74 -13.58 -0.43
CA GLY A 72 11.13 -14.49 0.54
C GLY A 72 11.22 -14.07 2.01
N ALA A 73 11.74 -12.88 2.34
CA ALA A 73 11.79 -12.40 3.73
C ALA A 73 10.41 -12.37 4.38
N TRP A 74 9.37 -11.96 3.63
CA TRP A 74 7.99 -12.05 4.11
C TRP A 74 7.60 -13.47 4.53
N ARG A 75 7.85 -14.46 3.67
CA ARG A 75 7.48 -15.87 3.91
C ARG A 75 8.27 -16.51 5.06
N ARG A 76 9.53 -16.09 5.26
CA ARG A 76 10.38 -16.59 6.35
C ARG A 76 10.04 -15.99 7.72
N LEU A 77 9.30 -14.89 7.75
CA LEU A 77 9.01 -14.13 8.96
C LEU A 77 8.28 -15.01 9.99
N ALA A 78 9.00 -15.28 11.08
CA ALA A 78 8.58 -16.15 12.17
C ALA A 78 9.25 -15.71 13.47
N PRO A 79 8.78 -16.16 14.65
CA PRO A 79 9.44 -15.85 15.92
C PRO A 79 10.91 -16.27 15.99
N SER A 80 11.28 -17.36 15.29
CA SER A 80 12.67 -17.85 15.21
C SER A 80 13.54 -17.09 14.20
N ASP A 81 12.94 -16.35 13.27
CA ASP A 81 13.63 -15.55 12.23
C ASP A 81 12.92 -14.19 12.11
N PRO A 82 13.12 -13.29 13.10
CA PRO A 82 12.48 -11.97 13.08
C PRO A 82 13.05 -11.11 11.95
N LEU A 83 12.19 -10.32 11.31
CA LEU A 83 12.62 -9.30 10.37
C LEU A 83 12.84 -7.97 11.11
N HIS A 84 14.07 -7.46 11.06
CA HIS A 84 14.43 -6.19 11.67
C HIS A 84 14.23 -5.03 10.70
N ALA A 85 13.73 -3.91 11.22
CA ALA A 85 13.59 -2.68 10.44
C ALA A 85 14.96 -2.11 10.10
N THR A 86 15.14 -1.69 8.84
CA THR A 86 16.37 -1.02 8.38
C THR A 86 16.19 0.49 8.31
N GLN A 87 14.96 0.98 8.35
CA GLN A 87 14.59 2.39 8.33
C GLN A 87 13.44 2.69 9.32
N GLY A 88 13.20 3.98 9.56
CA GLY A 88 12.25 4.43 10.58
C GLY A 88 12.80 4.15 11.98
N ASN A 89 12.06 3.41 12.80
CA ASN A 89 12.59 2.87 14.04
C ASN A 89 13.30 1.52 13.80
N THR A 90 14.63 1.56 13.69
CA THR A 90 15.49 0.38 13.48
C THR A 90 15.55 -0.57 14.69
N GLY A 91 15.07 -0.13 15.86
CA GLY A 91 14.88 -1.00 17.02
C GLY A 91 13.63 -1.90 16.92
N ARG A 92 12.85 -1.80 15.84
CA ARG A 92 11.66 -2.64 15.63
C ARG A 92 12.02 -3.93 14.91
N ALA A 93 11.39 -5.01 15.35
CA ALA A 93 11.44 -6.30 14.69
C ALA A 93 10.03 -6.88 14.58
N ALA A 94 9.71 -7.49 13.44
CA ALA A 94 8.50 -8.25 13.24
C ALA A 94 8.77 -9.75 13.34
N VAL A 95 7.97 -10.42 14.17
CA VAL A 95 8.01 -11.88 14.40
C VAL A 95 6.82 -12.61 13.79
N SER A 96 5.81 -11.87 13.35
CA SER A 96 4.62 -12.44 12.72
C SER A 96 4.07 -11.53 11.63
N ARG A 97 3.40 -12.13 10.65
CA ARG A 97 2.74 -11.44 9.55
C ARG A 97 1.34 -10.98 9.94
N CYS A 98 0.89 -9.89 9.36
CA CYS A 98 -0.53 -9.54 9.37
C CYS A 98 -1.30 -10.59 8.56
N GLN A 99 -2.32 -11.21 9.17
CA GLN A 99 -3.07 -12.31 8.55
C GLN A 99 -3.77 -11.89 7.25
N THR A 100 -4.30 -10.67 7.19
CA THR A 100 -4.94 -10.16 5.97
C THR A 100 -3.93 -9.90 4.85
N CYS A 101 -2.76 -9.36 5.18
CA CYS A 101 -1.69 -9.20 4.19
C CYS A 101 -1.20 -10.57 3.68
N ASP A 102 -1.12 -11.56 4.58
CA ASP A 102 -0.67 -12.90 4.23
C ASP A 102 -1.67 -13.63 3.32
N ALA A 103 -2.98 -13.45 3.56
CA ALA A 103 -4.04 -14.04 2.74
C ALA A 103 -4.18 -13.43 1.34
N THR A 104 -3.55 -12.28 1.09
CA THR A 104 -3.64 -11.53 -0.17
C THR A 104 -2.40 -11.71 -1.06
N GLN A 105 -1.45 -12.57 -0.65
CA GLN A 105 -0.27 -12.93 -1.47
C GLN A 105 -0.53 -14.09 -2.43
#